data_AF-A0A1N6K965-F1
#
_entry.id   AF-A0A1N6K965-F1
#
_cell.length_a   1.000
_cell.length_b   1.000
_cell.length_c   1.000
_cell.angle_alpha   90.00
_cell.angle_beta   90.00
_cell.angle_gamma   90.00
#
_symmetry.space_group_name_H-M   'P 1'
#
loop_
_entity.id
_entity.type
_entity.pdbx_description
1 polymer ?
#
loop_
_entity_poly.entity_id
_entity_poly.type
_entity_poly.pdbx_seq_one_letter_code
_entity_poly.pdbx_strand_id
1 'polypeptide(L)'
;MKIKKAIDRIPGGLMLVPLLLGACVHTFAPHAGKFLGSFSNALITGTLPILAVWFFCMGASISLKATPVVLRKSGVLVVTKVLTAAVAGVIASHFLPPGGITSGFLTGLSVLTVICVMNESNGGLYMALMQQYGTPEEAGAFCLMSLESGPFMTMVTLGIAGLASFPYATLLGALLPFLIGFALGNLDSDLRQFFGQAVAVMVPFFAFALGNNLDFRVILDTGLLGVLIGLCVIVVTGTTLVLADIFLARGNGTAGIGAASTAGAAVAVPQIIAGIEPRYAAVAPAATALVATSVVVTSLLTPILTAIWARRWGVLSANYRRTHPASSDPLPDNETLKPGLKPTLHHPAK
;
A
#
# COMPACT_ATOMS: atom_id res chain seq x y z
N MET A 1 4.05 -18.60 -22.97
CA MET A 1 4.36 -18.47 -21.52
C MET A 1 3.31 -17.57 -20.86
N LYS A 2 2.93 -17.80 -19.58
CA LYS A 2 1.91 -17.00 -18.86
C LYS A 2 2.54 -16.21 -17.69
N ILE A 3 3.53 -15.36 -17.98
CA ILE A 3 4.37 -14.67 -16.98
C ILE A 3 3.54 -13.75 -16.08
N LYS A 4 2.73 -12.84 -16.66
CA LYS A 4 1.86 -11.95 -15.89
C LYS A 4 0.97 -12.73 -14.90
N LYS A 5 0.36 -13.82 -15.38
CA LYS A 5 -0.49 -14.69 -14.54
C LYS A 5 0.29 -15.36 -13.39
N ALA A 6 1.58 -15.63 -13.57
CA ALA A 6 2.43 -16.16 -12.51
C ALA A 6 2.75 -15.08 -11.47
N ILE A 7 3.03 -13.85 -11.91
CA ILE A 7 3.28 -12.70 -11.02
C ILE A 7 2.02 -12.36 -10.22
N ASP A 8 0.85 -12.33 -10.86
CA ASP A 8 -0.44 -12.02 -10.22
C ASP A 8 -0.85 -13.05 -9.14
N ARG A 9 -0.24 -14.25 -9.12
CA ARG A 9 -0.47 -15.25 -8.05
C ARG A 9 0.26 -14.91 -6.75
N ILE A 10 1.29 -14.07 -6.82
CA ILE A 10 2.05 -13.65 -5.65
C ILE A 10 1.38 -12.38 -5.12
N PRO A 11 0.94 -12.33 -3.85
CA PRO A 11 0.41 -11.11 -3.26
C PRO A 11 1.47 -10.00 -3.28
N GLY A 12 1.13 -8.84 -3.86
CA GLY A 12 2.10 -7.76 -4.11
C GLY A 12 3.13 -8.08 -5.21
N GLY A 13 2.92 -9.14 -6.01
CA GLY A 13 3.89 -9.65 -6.98
C GLY A 13 4.33 -8.65 -8.04
N LEU A 14 3.43 -7.76 -8.49
CA LEU A 14 3.77 -6.69 -9.44
C LEU A 14 4.83 -5.72 -8.90
N MET A 15 5.00 -5.65 -7.58
CA MET A 15 6.05 -4.89 -6.93
C MET A 15 7.21 -5.78 -6.50
N LEU A 16 6.93 -6.88 -5.78
CA LEU A 16 7.96 -7.73 -5.18
C LEU A 16 8.88 -8.37 -6.22
N VAL A 17 8.30 -8.88 -7.31
CA VAL A 17 9.10 -9.58 -8.34
C VAL A 17 10.07 -8.61 -9.01
N PRO A 18 9.65 -7.43 -9.51
CA PRO A 18 10.58 -6.46 -10.10
C PRO A 18 11.58 -5.90 -9.08
N LEU A 19 11.18 -5.68 -7.83
CA LEU A 19 12.09 -5.26 -6.74
C LEU A 19 13.23 -6.27 -6.53
N LEU A 20 12.90 -7.56 -6.41
CA LEU A 20 13.90 -8.62 -6.27
C LEU A 20 14.78 -8.75 -7.52
N LEU A 21 14.22 -8.55 -8.72
CA LEU A 21 15.02 -8.50 -9.95
C LEU A 21 16.00 -7.32 -9.94
N GLY A 22 15.60 -6.16 -9.46
CA GLY A 22 16.49 -5.03 -9.26
C GLY A 22 17.61 -5.33 -8.26
N ALA A 23 17.28 -5.98 -7.14
CA ALA A 23 18.27 -6.39 -6.13
C ALA A 23 19.26 -7.44 -6.68
N CYS A 24 18.79 -8.34 -7.55
CA CYS A 24 19.66 -9.24 -8.33
C CYS A 24 20.62 -8.47 -9.22
N VAL A 25 20.15 -7.46 -9.96
CA VAL A 25 21.03 -6.63 -10.80
C VAL A 25 22.04 -5.89 -9.96
N HIS A 26 21.63 -5.25 -8.86
CA HIS A 26 22.54 -4.57 -7.93
C HIS A 26 23.61 -5.51 -7.36
N THR A 27 23.25 -6.75 -7.02
CA THR A 27 24.18 -7.68 -6.37
C THR A 27 25.11 -8.37 -7.36
N PHE A 28 24.58 -8.90 -8.46
CA PHE A 28 25.36 -9.69 -9.42
C PHE A 28 25.99 -8.85 -10.53
N ALA A 29 25.46 -7.65 -10.79
CA ALA A 29 25.95 -6.75 -11.82
C ALA A 29 25.86 -5.26 -11.38
N PRO A 30 26.52 -4.86 -10.27
CA PRO A 30 26.40 -3.51 -9.67
C PRO A 30 26.77 -2.37 -10.62
N HIS A 31 27.58 -2.64 -11.63
CA HIS A 31 28.00 -1.66 -12.63
C HIS A 31 27.18 -1.70 -13.92
N ALA A 32 26.15 -2.54 -14.02
CA ALA A 32 25.35 -2.70 -15.24
C ALA A 32 24.74 -1.38 -15.72
N GLY A 33 24.16 -0.59 -14.81
CA GLY A 33 23.60 0.73 -15.15
C GLY A 33 24.66 1.64 -15.75
N LYS A 34 25.78 1.85 -15.05
CA LYS A 34 26.88 2.71 -15.52
C LYS A 34 27.52 2.21 -16.82
N PHE A 35 27.69 0.89 -16.95
CA PHE A 35 28.28 0.25 -18.13
C PHE A 35 27.39 0.39 -19.37
N LEU A 36 26.08 0.15 -19.22
CA LEU A 36 25.13 0.28 -20.33
C LEU A 36 24.81 1.73 -20.68
N GLY A 37 24.88 2.63 -19.70
CA GLY A 37 24.54 4.05 -19.86
C GLY A 37 23.10 4.26 -20.36
N SER A 38 22.86 5.42 -20.97
CA SER A 38 21.63 5.72 -21.73
C SER A 38 20.33 5.39 -20.96
N PHE A 39 19.29 4.93 -21.67
CA PHE A 39 17.98 4.55 -21.14
C PHE A 39 18.05 3.46 -20.07
N SER A 40 18.97 2.50 -20.19
CA SER A 40 19.14 1.43 -19.21
C SER A 40 19.58 1.97 -17.86
N ASN A 41 20.57 2.88 -17.84
CA ASN A 41 20.99 3.55 -16.62
C ASN A 41 19.86 4.42 -16.03
N ALA A 42 19.15 5.14 -16.90
CA ALA A 42 18.04 5.98 -16.48
C ALA A 42 16.91 5.16 -15.84
N LEU A 43 16.60 3.97 -16.35
CA LEU A 43 15.61 3.07 -15.76
C LEU A 43 16.11 2.48 -14.42
N ILE A 44 17.38 2.05 -14.37
CA ILE A 44 17.99 1.45 -13.16
C ILE A 44 18.07 2.46 -12.01
N THR A 45 18.37 3.72 -12.30
CA THR A 45 18.60 4.77 -11.29
C THR A 45 17.42 5.72 -11.10
N GLY A 46 16.42 5.67 -11.99
CA GLY A 46 15.33 6.64 -12.10
C GLY A 46 14.17 6.47 -11.13
N THR A 47 14.41 6.02 -9.90
CA THR A 47 13.35 5.78 -8.90
C THR A 47 12.43 6.99 -8.70
N LEU A 48 13.01 8.16 -8.40
CA LEU A 48 12.26 9.38 -8.08
C LEU A 48 11.42 9.90 -9.27
N PRO A 49 11.95 10.03 -10.50
CA PRO A 49 11.14 10.41 -11.66
C PRO A 49 9.97 9.46 -11.95
N ILE A 50 10.19 8.15 -11.88
CA ILE A 50 9.14 7.15 -12.14
C ILE A 50 8.03 7.25 -11.08
N LEU A 51 8.40 7.45 -9.81
CA LEU A 51 7.45 7.69 -8.72
C LEU A 51 6.67 9.00 -8.89
N ALA A 52 7.31 10.07 -9.34
CA ALA A 52 6.61 11.34 -9.59
C ALA A 52 5.50 11.20 -10.65
N VAL A 53 5.78 10.46 -11.73
CA VAL A 53 4.78 10.12 -12.75
C VAL A 53 3.68 9.22 -12.16
N TRP A 54 4.05 8.24 -11.34
CA TRP A 54 3.07 7.39 -10.66
C TRP A 54 2.15 8.20 -9.73
N PHE A 55 2.67 9.16 -8.96
CA PHE A 55 1.86 10.06 -8.12
C PHE A 55 0.88 10.91 -8.93
N PHE A 56 1.34 11.41 -10.07
CA PHE A 56 0.46 12.12 -11.00
C PHE A 56 -0.68 11.22 -11.48
N CYS A 57 -0.39 10.01 -11.93
CA CYS A 57 -1.41 9.05 -12.39
C CYS A 57 -2.37 8.64 -11.26
N MET A 58 -1.85 8.45 -10.04
CA MET A 58 -2.63 8.19 -8.83
C MET A 58 -3.59 9.35 -8.54
N GLY A 59 -3.09 10.58 -8.53
CA GLY A 59 -3.93 11.77 -8.34
C GLY A 59 -5.04 11.85 -9.39
N ALA A 60 -4.69 11.67 -10.66
CA ALA A 60 -5.64 11.70 -11.77
C ALA A 60 -6.75 10.65 -11.66
N SER A 61 -6.51 9.52 -10.99
CA SER A 61 -7.50 8.46 -10.83
C SER A 61 -8.63 8.77 -9.85
N ILE A 62 -8.47 9.76 -8.97
CA ILE A 62 -9.41 10.04 -7.87
C ILE A 62 -10.53 10.99 -8.32
N SER A 63 -11.78 10.68 -7.91
CA SER A 63 -12.97 11.50 -8.21
C SER A 63 -13.50 12.27 -7.00
N LEU A 64 -13.88 13.53 -7.22
CA LEU A 64 -14.56 14.38 -6.23
C LEU A 64 -16.03 14.01 -5.96
N LYS A 65 -16.65 13.15 -6.77
CA LYS A 65 -18.09 12.83 -6.69
C LYS A 65 -18.45 11.82 -5.58
N ALA A 66 -17.64 11.71 -4.52
CA ALA A 66 -17.88 10.76 -3.44
C ALA A 66 -19.01 11.23 -2.50
N THR A 67 -19.92 10.32 -2.14
CA THR A 67 -21.02 10.58 -1.20
C THR A 67 -20.48 10.94 0.20
N PRO A 68 -21.15 11.79 1.00
CA PRO A 68 -20.71 12.13 2.36
C PRO A 68 -20.47 10.91 3.26
N VAL A 69 -21.22 9.82 3.06
CA VAL A 69 -21.02 8.54 3.77
C VAL A 69 -19.67 7.91 3.43
N VAL A 70 -19.29 7.89 2.14
CA VAL A 70 -18.00 7.38 1.67
C VAL A 70 -16.85 8.23 2.23
N LEU A 71 -17.01 9.56 2.20
CA LEU A 71 -16.03 10.49 2.77
C LEU A 71 -15.83 10.25 4.27
N ARG A 72 -16.91 10.08 5.03
CA ARG A 72 -16.84 9.77 6.46
C ARG A 72 -16.14 8.43 6.71
N LYS A 73 -16.58 7.35 6.05
CA LYS A 73 -16.01 6.01 6.29
C LYS A 73 -14.53 5.97 5.96
N SER A 74 -14.15 6.47 4.78
CA SER A 74 -12.75 6.51 4.38
C SER A 74 -11.90 7.45 5.23
N GLY A 75 -12.42 8.66 5.49
CA GLY A 75 -11.71 9.66 6.30
C GLY A 75 -11.42 9.18 7.72
N VAL A 76 -12.37 8.47 8.35
CA VAL A 76 -12.17 7.84 9.66
C VAL A 76 -11.01 6.84 9.61
N LEU A 77 -10.97 5.95 8.62
CA LEU A 77 -9.91 4.95 8.49
C LEU A 77 -8.54 5.60 8.25
N VAL A 78 -8.46 6.53 7.30
CA VAL A 78 -7.21 7.23 6.96
C VAL A 78 -6.67 8.02 8.15
N VAL A 79 -7.50 8.84 8.80
CA VAL A 79 -7.08 9.63 9.96
C VAL A 79 -6.67 8.73 11.12
N THR A 80 -7.43 7.67 11.40
CA THR A 80 -7.09 6.71 12.47
C THR A 80 -5.74 6.06 12.21
N LYS A 81 -5.46 5.69 10.96
CA LYS A 81 -4.20 5.06 10.59
C LYS A 81 -3.01 5.99 10.75
N VAL A 82 -3.11 7.21 10.21
CA VAL A 82 -2.08 8.25 10.33
C VAL A 82 -1.79 8.56 11.79
N LEU A 83 -2.83 8.72 12.62
CA LEU A 83 -2.67 8.96 14.06
C LEU A 83 -2.05 7.75 14.77
N THR A 84 -2.46 6.53 14.42
CA THR A 84 -1.86 5.30 14.97
C THR A 84 -0.37 5.23 14.65
N ALA A 85 0.01 5.51 13.39
CA ALA A 85 1.41 5.55 12.97
C ALA A 85 2.20 6.68 13.67
N ALA A 86 1.60 7.86 13.86
CA ALA A 86 2.21 8.96 14.60
C ALA A 86 2.50 8.58 16.06
N VAL A 87 1.49 8.04 16.75
CA VAL A 87 1.62 7.60 18.15
C VAL A 87 2.64 6.47 18.26
N ALA A 88 2.58 5.47 17.38
CA ALA A 88 3.56 4.39 17.36
C ALA A 88 4.97 4.89 17.06
N GLY A 89 5.12 5.87 16.17
CA GLY A 89 6.40 6.52 15.86
C GLY A 89 6.98 7.28 17.06
N VAL A 90 6.16 8.05 17.78
CA VAL A 90 6.57 8.74 19.02
C VAL A 90 6.96 7.73 20.10
N ILE A 91 6.15 6.69 20.32
CA ILE A 91 6.50 5.64 21.27
C ILE A 91 7.83 5.00 20.88
N ALA A 92 7.99 4.62 19.60
CA ALA A 92 9.20 4.01 19.10
C ALA A 92 10.43 4.93 19.24
N SER A 93 10.30 6.24 19.11
CA SER A 93 11.43 7.18 19.22
C SER A 93 12.00 7.28 20.63
N HIS A 94 11.22 6.92 21.66
CA HIS A 94 11.72 6.81 23.04
C HIS A 94 12.58 5.58 23.29
N PHE A 95 12.43 4.52 22.47
CA PHE A 95 13.12 3.23 22.66
C PHE A 95 14.16 2.92 21.58
N LEU A 96 14.00 3.48 20.38
CA LEU A 96 14.88 3.23 19.25
C LEU A 96 15.94 4.33 19.12
N PRO A 97 17.21 3.96 18.87
CA PRO A 97 18.25 4.95 18.60
C PRO A 97 17.93 5.74 17.32
N PRO A 98 18.35 7.02 17.21
CA PRO A 98 18.06 7.86 16.05
C PRO A 98 18.54 7.26 14.71
N GLY A 99 19.65 6.52 14.73
CA GLY A 99 20.20 5.82 13.57
C GLY A 99 19.62 4.43 13.31
N GLY A 100 18.54 4.05 14.01
CA GLY A 100 17.99 2.70 13.97
C GLY A 100 18.89 1.65 14.62
N ILE A 101 18.37 0.45 14.81
CA ILE A 101 19.14 -0.67 15.34
C ILE A 101 20.02 -1.24 14.22
N THR A 102 21.32 -1.29 14.46
CA THR A 102 22.34 -1.68 13.46
C THR A 102 22.93 -3.06 13.69
N SER A 103 22.57 -3.75 14.77
CA SER A 103 23.10 -5.08 15.10
C SER A 103 22.07 -5.97 15.78
N GLY A 104 22.28 -7.28 15.66
CA GLY A 104 21.42 -8.31 16.26
C GLY A 104 20.11 -8.54 15.50
N PHE A 105 19.18 -9.23 16.16
CA PHE A 105 17.91 -9.63 15.55
C PHE A 105 17.03 -8.46 15.08
N LEU A 106 17.13 -7.31 15.75
CA LEU A 106 16.32 -6.13 15.45
C LEU A 106 16.97 -5.21 14.39
N THR A 107 18.01 -5.67 13.68
CA THR A 107 18.72 -4.88 12.66
C THR A 107 17.74 -4.33 11.62
N GLY A 108 17.84 -3.03 11.33
CA GLY A 108 16.97 -2.32 10.41
C GLY A 108 15.71 -1.73 11.04
N LEU A 109 15.37 -2.10 12.27
CA LEU A 109 14.26 -1.47 12.98
C LEU A 109 14.63 -0.01 13.29
N SER A 110 13.81 0.90 12.79
CA SER A 110 13.96 2.34 13.00
C SER A 110 12.58 2.97 13.16
N VAL A 111 12.55 4.20 13.66
CA VAL A 111 11.31 5.00 13.72
C VAL A 111 10.71 5.18 12.33
N LEU A 112 11.55 5.35 11.31
CA LEU A 112 11.12 5.41 9.90
C LEU A 112 10.43 4.11 9.49
N THR A 113 11.00 2.95 9.84
CA THR A 113 10.39 1.64 9.56
C THR A 113 8.99 1.56 10.17
N VAL A 114 8.84 1.88 11.46
CA VAL A 114 7.57 1.81 12.18
C VAL A 114 6.50 2.68 11.51
N ILE A 115 6.84 3.93 11.16
CA ILE A 115 5.91 4.83 10.50
C ILE A 115 5.56 4.30 9.10
N CYS A 116 6.55 3.98 8.27
CA CYS A 116 6.30 3.54 6.89
C CYS A 116 5.43 2.28 6.80
N VAL A 117 5.60 1.30 7.69
CA VAL A 117 4.77 0.06 7.64
C VAL A 117 3.34 0.28 8.12
N MET A 118 3.13 1.21 9.04
CA MET A 118 1.82 1.47 9.67
C MET A 118 1.00 2.53 8.93
N ASN A 119 1.65 3.39 8.15
CA ASN A 119 1.03 4.61 7.64
C ASN A 119 0.42 4.47 6.25
N GLU A 120 0.53 3.31 5.59
CA GLU A 120 -0.09 3.08 4.30
C GLU A 120 -0.95 1.83 4.25
N SER A 121 -2.15 1.94 3.68
CA SER A 121 -3.06 0.82 3.41
C SER A 121 -2.97 0.36 1.97
N ASN A 122 -2.96 -0.95 1.72
CA ASN A 122 -3.07 -1.47 0.36
C ASN A 122 -4.49 -1.25 -0.16
N GLY A 123 -4.73 -0.10 -0.78
CA GLY A 123 -6.07 0.28 -1.23
C GLY A 123 -6.64 -0.67 -2.28
N GLY A 124 -5.83 -1.19 -3.20
CA GLY A 124 -6.29 -2.17 -4.20
C GLY A 124 -6.78 -3.47 -3.56
N LEU A 125 -6.06 -3.94 -2.53
CA LEU A 125 -6.47 -5.09 -1.72
C LEU A 125 -7.75 -4.78 -0.93
N TYR A 126 -7.81 -3.63 -0.29
CA TYR A 126 -8.99 -3.16 0.45
C TYR A 126 -10.22 -3.13 -0.46
N MET A 127 -10.13 -2.52 -1.65
CA MET A 127 -11.23 -2.43 -2.62
C MET A 127 -11.73 -3.83 -3.01
N ALA A 128 -10.82 -4.74 -3.36
CA ALA A 128 -11.18 -6.10 -3.74
C ALA A 128 -11.88 -6.86 -2.59
N LEU A 129 -11.44 -6.64 -1.35
CA LEU A 129 -12.06 -7.24 -0.17
C LEU A 129 -13.43 -6.62 0.13
N MET A 130 -13.60 -5.31 0.04
CA MET A 130 -14.89 -4.66 0.29
C MET A 130 -15.92 -4.95 -0.80
N GLN A 131 -15.48 -5.16 -2.05
CA GLN A 131 -16.38 -5.67 -3.11
C GLN A 131 -16.94 -7.06 -2.79
N GLN A 132 -16.21 -7.88 -2.03
CA GLN A 132 -16.63 -9.25 -1.67
C GLN A 132 -17.30 -9.34 -0.29
N TYR A 133 -16.84 -8.54 0.67
CA TYR A 133 -17.15 -8.70 2.09
C TYR A 133 -17.67 -7.42 2.76
N GLY A 134 -17.74 -6.30 2.05
CA GLY A 134 -18.18 -5.00 2.56
C GLY A 134 -19.45 -4.48 1.86
N THR A 135 -19.80 -3.24 2.16
CA THR A 135 -20.90 -2.52 1.47
C THR A 135 -20.39 -1.73 0.26
N PRO A 136 -21.26 -1.31 -0.67
CA PRO A 136 -20.85 -0.45 -1.80
C PRO A 136 -20.15 0.85 -1.37
N GLU A 137 -20.58 1.45 -0.25
CA GLU A 137 -19.94 2.65 0.31
C GLU A 137 -18.54 2.35 0.85
N GLU A 138 -18.35 1.18 1.45
CA GLU A 138 -17.04 0.72 1.94
C GLU A 138 -16.10 0.42 0.77
N ALA A 139 -16.59 -0.20 -0.31
CA ALA A 139 -15.81 -0.39 -1.52
C ALA A 139 -15.43 0.96 -2.17
N GLY A 140 -16.34 1.93 -2.16
CA GLY A 140 -16.10 3.30 -2.65
C GLY A 140 -15.10 4.09 -1.80
N ALA A 141 -14.87 3.70 -0.54
CA ALA A 141 -13.93 4.37 0.36
C ALA A 141 -12.47 4.28 -0.11
N PHE A 142 -12.15 3.34 -1.00
CA PHE A 142 -10.81 3.17 -1.58
C PHE A 142 -10.24 4.46 -2.20
N CYS A 143 -11.08 5.30 -2.83
CA CYS A 143 -10.62 6.50 -3.51
C CYS A 143 -9.84 7.44 -2.59
N LEU A 144 -10.31 7.63 -1.35
CA LEU A 144 -9.63 8.47 -0.36
C LEU A 144 -8.48 7.73 0.32
N MET A 145 -8.56 6.41 0.51
CA MET A 145 -7.43 5.62 1.04
C MET A 145 -6.22 5.64 0.11
N SER A 146 -6.42 5.86 -1.18
CA SER A 146 -5.32 6.06 -2.12
C SER A 146 -4.50 7.33 -1.86
N LEU A 147 -5.04 8.31 -1.11
CA LEU A 147 -4.29 9.48 -0.64
C LEU A 147 -3.23 9.13 0.41
N GLU A 148 -3.47 8.04 1.14
CA GLU A 148 -2.54 7.53 2.14
C GLU A 148 -1.30 6.92 1.47
N SER A 149 -1.45 6.43 0.24
CA SER A 149 -0.37 5.76 -0.50
C SER A 149 0.67 6.78 -0.97
N GLY A 150 1.79 6.90 -0.26
CA GLY A 150 2.92 7.73 -0.64
C GLY A 150 3.71 8.39 0.51
N PRO A 151 4.77 9.15 0.18
CA PRO A 151 5.62 9.77 1.19
C PRO A 151 4.89 10.90 1.93
N PHE A 152 3.82 11.48 1.36
CA PHE A 152 3.17 12.65 1.94
C PHE A 152 2.64 12.41 3.35
N MET A 153 1.79 11.40 3.55
CA MET A 153 1.27 11.12 4.89
C MET A 153 2.39 10.75 5.85
N THR A 154 3.47 10.13 5.36
CA THR A 154 4.63 9.78 6.18
C THR A 154 5.41 11.03 6.61
N MET A 155 5.59 12.01 5.73
CA MET A 155 6.19 13.29 6.09
C MET A 155 5.30 14.07 7.08
N VAL A 156 3.99 14.08 6.87
CA VAL A 156 3.03 14.68 7.82
C VAL A 156 3.15 14.02 9.19
N THR A 157 3.18 12.68 9.22
CA THR A 157 3.32 11.89 10.45
C THR A 157 4.63 12.20 11.16
N LEU A 158 5.75 12.17 10.44
CA LEU A 158 7.08 12.50 10.97
C LEU A 158 7.14 13.97 11.47
N GLY A 159 6.50 14.90 10.77
CA GLY A 159 6.40 16.31 11.14
C GLY A 159 5.59 16.52 12.42
N ILE A 160 4.36 16.00 12.48
CA ILE A 160 3.47 16.11 13.65
C ILE A 160 4.08 15.43 14.87
N ALA A 161 4.75 14.29 14.69
CA ALA A 161 5.43 13.57 15.76
C ALA A 161 6.70 14.27 16.26
N GLY A 162 7.13 15.40 15.65
CA GLY A 162 8.38 16.08 15.98
C GLY A 162 9.64 15.28 15.60
N LEU A 163 9.48 14.28 14.74
CA LEU A 163 10.53 13.33 14.35
C LEU A 163 11.26 13.75 13.09
N ALA A 164 10.77 14.74 12.33
CA ALA A 164 11.47 15.40 11.23
C ALA A 164 10.90 16.79 10.99
N SER A 165 11.68 17.66 10.35
CA SER A 165 11.25 18.99 9.93
C SER A 165 11.42 19.11 8.42
N PHE A 166 10.31 19.27 7.70
CA PHE A 166 10.32 19.39 6.24
C PHE A 166 10.07 20.83 5.83
N PRO A 167 10.92 21.44 4.99
CA PRO A 167 10.62 22.75 4.40
C PRO A 167 9.28 22.71 3.67
N TYR A 168 8.47 23.77 3.80
CA TYR A 168 7.17 23.86 3.12
C TYR A 168 7.29 23.64 1.60
N ALA A 169 8.37 24.13 0.99
CA ALA A 169 8.66 23.92 -0.42
C ALA A 169 8.83 22.42 -0.76
N THR A 170 9.46 21.64 0.11
CA THR A 170 9.66 20.19 -0.11
C THR A 170 8.36 19.41 0.09
N LEU A 171 7.54 19.79 1.07
CA LEU A 171 6.20 19.22 1.27
C LEU A 171 5.31 19.49 0.06
N LEU A 172 5.30 20.73 -0.44
CA LEU A 172 4.55 21.10 -1.64
C LEU A 172 5.10 20.37 -2.88
N GLY A 173 6.41 20.30 -3.05
CA GLY A 173 7.05 19.61 -4.18
C GLY A 173 6.71 18.12 -4.23
N ALA A 174 6.62 17.46 -3.08
CA ALA A 174 6.19 16.06 -3.00
C ALA A 174 4.71 15.86 -3.33
N LEU A 175 3.85 16.84 -3.04
CA LEU A 175 2.42 16.81 -3.37
C LEU A 175 2.10 17.27 -4.79
N LEU A 176 2.93 18.11 -5.39
CA LEU A 176 2.60 18.83 -6.61
C LEU A 176 2.22 17.89 -7.78
N PRO A 177 2.97 16.81 -8.09
CA PRO A 177 2.57 15.88 -9.15
C PRO A 177 1.19 15.26 -8.90
N PHE A 178 0.92 14.86 -7.65
CA PHE A 178 -0.36 14.32 -7.23
C PHE A 178 -1.49 15.35 -7.42
N LEU A 179 -1.30 16.59 -6.97
CA LEU A 179 -2.31 17.66 -7.06
C LEU A 179 -2.62 18.04 -8.52
N ILE A 180 -1.61 18.10 -9.38
CA ILE A 180 -1.81 18.38 -10.81
C ILE A 180 -2.60 17.24 -11.45
N GLY A 181 -2.20 15.99 -11.19
CA GLY A 181 -2.94 14.82 -11.65
C GLY A 181 -4.39 14.85 -11.19
N PHE A 182 -4.61 15.08 -9.90
CA PHE A 182 -5.93 15.19 -9.28
C PHE A 182 -6.81 16.27 -9.93
N ALA A 183 -6.26 17.45 -10.17
CA ALA A 183 -6.97 18.52 -10.86
C ALA A 183 -7.37 18.08 -12.28
N LEU A 184 -6.43 17.56 -13.07
CA LEU A 184 -6.69 17.13 -14.45
C LEU A 184 -7.73 16.01 -14.53
N GLY A 185 -7.65 15.00 -13.66
CA GLY A 185 -8.61 13.88 -13.65
C GLY A 185 -10.02 14.28 -13.22
N ASN A 186 -10.18 15.41 -12.52
CA ASN A 186 -11.49 15.96 -12.19
C ASN A 186 -11.99 16.99 -13.21
N LEU A 187 -11.10 17.58 -14.01
CA LEU A 187 -11.45 18.44 -15.14
C LEU A 187 -11.91 17.61 -16.35
N ASP A 188 -11.33 16.44 -16.57
CA ASP A 188 -11.61 15.59 -17.73
C ASP A 188 -11.67 14.10 -17.33
N SER A 189 -12.83 13.48 -17.54
CA SER A 189 -13.04 12.07 -17.24
C SER A 189 -12.25 11.11 -18.12
N ASP A 190 -11.93 11.52 -19.35
CA ASP A 190 -11.17 10.72 -20.32
C ASP A 190 -9.69 10.72 -19.93
N LEU A 191 -9.17 11.87 -19.49
CA LEU A 191 -7.82 11.94 -18.90
C LEU A 191 -7.72 11.09 -17.63
N ARG A 192 -8.74 11.12 -16.77
CA ARG A 192 -8.79 10.23 -15.60
C ARG A 192 -8.75 8.76 -16.01
N GLN A 193 -9.53 8.34 -17.01
CA GLN A 193 -9.53 6.96 -17.47
C GLN A 193 -8.18 6.57 -18.07
N PHE A 194 -7.58 7.47 -18.86
CA PHE A 194 -6.28 7.26 -19.48
C PHE A 194 -5.16 7.12 -18.44
N PHE A 195 -5.00 8.11 -17.55
CA PHE A 195 -3.95 8.10 -16.54
C PHE A 195 -4.19 7.07 -15.42
N GLY A 196 -5.45 6.77 -15.09
CA GLY A 196 -5.81 5.76 -14.10
C GLY A 196 -5.30 4.36 -14.46
N GLN A 197 -5.22 4.03 -15.76
CA GLN A 197 -4.65 2.75 -16.22
C GLN A 197 -3.14 2.64 -15.93
N ALA A 198 -2.43 3.76 -15.93
CA ALA A 198 -0.98 3.78 -15.73
C ALA A 198 -0.57 3.50 -14.28
N VAL A 199 -1.46 3.70 -13.30
CA VAL A 199 -1.18 3.48 -11.88
C VAL A 199 -0.59 2.08 -11.63
N ALA A 200 -1.24 1.03 -12.10
CA ALA A 200 -0.77 -0.35 -11.91
C ALA A 200 0.40 -0.70 -12.84
N VAL A 201 0.46 -0.10 -14.04
CA VAL A 201 1.51 -0.34 -15.04
C VAL A 201 2.86 0.18 -14.57
N MET A 202 2.88 1.30 -13.84
CA MET A 202 4.11 1.93 -13.36
C MET A 202 4.76 1.19 -12.18
N VAL A 203 3.99 0.37 -11.43
CA VAL A 203 4.47 -0.35 -10.23
C VAL A 203 5.71 -1.18 -10.48
N PRO A 204 5.76 -2.07 -11.50
CA PRO A 204 6.95 -2.83 -11.83
C PRO A 204 8.21 -1.99 -12.08
N PHE A 205 8.06 -0.81 -12.69
CA PHE A 205 9.20 0.01 -13.11
C PHE A 205 9.88 0.71 -11.94
N PHE A 206 9.11 1.37 -11.07
CA PHE A 206 9.72 1.99 -9.90
C PHE A 206 10.19 0.93 -8.90
N ALA A 207 9.50 -0.21 -8.80
CA ALA A 207 9.94 -1.32 -7.94
C ALA A 207 11.28 -1.87 -8.41
N PHE A 208 11.48 -2.05 -9.72
CA PHE A 208 12.77 -2.45 -10.27
C PHE A 208 13.87 -1.41 -9.98
N ALA A 209 13.61 -0.13 -10.19
CA ALA A 209 14.56 0.95 -9.89
C ALA A 209 14.92 1.00 -8.39
N LEU A 210 13.94 0.84 -7.50
CA LEU A 210 14.16 0.73 -6.05
C LEU A 210 15.03 -0.48 -5.71
N GLY A 211 14.75 -1.63 -6.32
CA GLY A 211 15.48 -2.87 -6.10
C GLY A 211 16.97 -2.72 -6.41
N ASN A 212 17.32 -1.91 -7.41
CA ASN A 212 18.70 -1.61 -7.78
C ASN A 212 19.48 -0.81 -6.72
N ASN A 213 18.85 -0.41 -5.62
CA ASN A 213 19.49 0.24 -4.48
C ASN A 213 19.50 -0.66 -3.21
N LEU A 214 19.09 -1.93 -3.33
CA LEU A 214 18.99 -2.87 -2.21
C LEU A 214 20.06 -3.97 -2.30
N ASP A 215 20.67 -4.27 -1.16
CA ASP A 215 21.60 -5.38 -0.99
C ASP A 215 20.85 -6.63 -0.51
N PHE A 216 21.13 -7.79 -1.10
CA PHE A 216 20.55 -9.08 -0.69
C PHE A 216 20.82 -9.42 0.77
N ARG A 217 21.97 -9.00 1.32
CA ARG A 217 22.30 -9.21 2.74
C ARG A 217 21.25 -8.56 3.63
N VAL A 218 20.85 -7.33 3.30
CA VAL A 218 19.82 -6.60 4.04
C VAL A 218 18.48 -7.33 4.01
N ILE A 219 18.11 -7.96 2.89
CA ILE A 219 16.85 -8.72 2.79
C ILE A 219 16.89 -9.99 3.65
N LEU A 220 18.01 -10.70 3.66
CA LEU A 220 18.18 -11.93 4.46
C LEU A 220 18.18 -11.62 5.96
N ASP A 221 18.91 -10.59 6.36
CA ASP A 221 19.07 -10.20 7.76
C ASP A 221 17.77 -9.63 8.36
N THR A 222 16.96 -8.97 7.53
CA THR A 222 15.72 -8.32 7.96
C THR A 222 14.46 -9.18 7.79
N GLY A 223 14.53 -10.31 7.08
CA GLY A 223 13.35 -11.07 6.67
C GLY A 223 12.48 -11.56 7.82
N LEU A 224 13.06 -12.18 8.86
CA LEU A 224 12.28 -12.68 10.00
C LEU A 224 11.69 -11.55 10.85
N LEU A 225 12.45 -10.48 11.05
CA LEU A 225 11.98 -9.27 11.72
C LEU A 225 10.83 -8.63 10.93
N GLY A 226 10.94 -8.57 9.60
CA GLY A 226 9.90 -8.04 8.72
C GLY A 226 8.59 -8.82 8.83
N VAL A 227 8.66 -10.13 9.07
CA VAL A 227 7.45 -10.94 9.35
C VAL A 227 6.80 -10.51 10.65
N LEU A 228 7.58 -10.36 11.73
CA LEU A 228 7.06 -9.88 13.01
C LEU A 228 6.46 -8.48 12.88
N ILE A 229 7.11 -7.58 12.14
CA ILE A 229 6.60 -6.23 11.88
C ILE A 229 5.26 -6.30 11.14
N GLY A 230 5.14 -7.13 10.10
CA GLY A 230 3.87 -7.31 9.38
C GLY A 230 2.74 -7.83 10.28
N LEU A 231 3.05 -8.76 11.19
CA LEU A 231 2.10 -9.20 12.21
C LEU A 231 1.72 -8.07 13.17
N CYS A 232 2.70 -7.28 13.62
CA CYS A 232 2.46 -6.11 14.47
C CYS A 232 1.58 -5.06 13.78
N VAL A 233 1.73 -4.81 12.48
CA VAL A 233 0.84 -3.91 11.72
C VAL A 233 -0.60 -4.41 11.79
N ILE A 234 -0.84 -5.69 11.53
CA ILE A 234 -2.19 -6.27 11.60
C ILE A 234 -2.77 -6.15 13.01
N VAL A 235 -1.97 -6.43 14.04
CA VAL A 235 -2.45 -6.38 15.43
C VAL A 235 -2.70 -4.95 15.87
N VAL A 236 -1.73 -4.04 15.72
CA VAL A 236 -1.82 -2.67 16.23
C VAL A 236 -2.73 -1.84 15.34
N THR A 237 -2.35 -1.66 14.08
CA THR A 237 -3.11 -0.84 13.12
C THR A 237 -4.45 -1.47 12.81
N GLY A 238 -4.53 -2.79 12.65
CA GLY A 238 -5.81 -3.45 12.41
C GLY A 238 -6.78 -3.32 13.58
N THR A 239 -6.32 -3.43 14.83
CA THR A 239 -7.21 -3.23 15.98
C THR A 239 -7.72 -1.78 16.04
N THR A 240 -6.85 -0.77 15.89
CA THR A 240 -7.31 0.63 15.93
C THR A 240 -8.28 0.94 14.80
N LEU A 241 -8.04 0.42 13.60
CA LEU A 241 -8.95 0.56 12.46
C LEU A 241 -10.28 -0.16 12.65
N VAL A 242 -10.30 -1.37 13.21
CA VAL A 242 -11.55 -2.09 13.51
C VAL A 242 -12.41 -1.30 14.49
N LEU A 243 -11.79 -0.79 15.55
CA LEU A 243 -12.49 0.02 16.55
C LEU A 243 -13.02 1.31 15.91
N ALA A 244 -12.20 2.00 15.11
CA ALA A 244 -12.63 3.21 14.42
C ALA A 244 -13.75 2.94 13.40
N ASP A 245 -13.69 1.83 12.68
CA ASP A 245 -14.75 1.43 11.74
C ASP A 245 -16.08 1.24 12.49
N ILE A 246 -16.07 0.47 13.57
CA ILE A 246 -17.27 0.18 14.38
C ILE A 246 -17.83 1.46 15.04
N PHE A 247 -16.99 2.22 15.74
CA PHE A 247 -17.46 3.29 16.62
C PHE A 247 -17.57 4.65 15.93
N LEU A 248 -16.70 4.96 14.97
CA LEU A 248 -16.63 6.27 14.33
C LEU A 248 -17.21 6.24 12.91
N ALA A 249 -16.90 5.21 12.12
CA ALA A 249 -17.44 5.04 10.77
C ALA A 249 -18.86 4.43 10.75
N ARG A 250 -19.31 3.87 11.89
CA ARG A 250 -20.58 3.12 12.03
C ARG A 250 -20.64 1.92 11.07
N GLY A 251 -19.50 1.29 10.82
CA GLY A 251 -19.39 0.02 10.11
C GLY A 251 -19.51 -1.17 11.06
N ASN A 252 -19.16 -2.35 10.55
CA ASN A 252 -19.20 -3.62 11.31
C ASN A 252 -17.78 -4.17 11.60
N GLY A 253 -16.73 -3.37 11.37
CA GLY A 253 -15.33 -3.75 11.56
C GLY A 253 -14.68 -4.38 10.35
N THR A 254 -15.45 -4.80 9.33
CA THR A 254 -14.89 -5.49 8.15
C THR A 254 -14.00 -4.56 7.33
N ALA A 255 -14.38 -3.29 7.17
CA ALA A 255 -13.57 -2.30 6.48
C ALA A 255 -12.29 -1.99 7.26
N GLY A 256 -12.37 -1.95 8.60
CA GLY A 256 -11.20 -1.81 9.46
C GLY A 256 -10.14 -2.89 9.24
N ILE A 257 -10.56 -4.17 9.16
CA ILE A 257 -9.62 -5.27 8.85
C ILE A 257 -9.10 -5.19 7.43
N GLY A 258 -9.96 -4.92 6.45
CA GLY A 258 -9.53 -4.75 5.05
C GLY A 258 -8.45 -3.67 4.90
N ALA A 259 -8.50 -2.64 5.74
CA ALA A 259 -7.56 -1.53 5.77
C ALA A 259 -6.28 -1.82 6.58
N ALA A 260 -6.19 -2.95 7.29
CA ALA A 260 -5.08 -3.30 8.19
C ALA A 260 -3.78 -3.76 7.47
N SER A 261 -3.66 -3.51 6.18
CA SER A 261 -2.51 -3.93 5.38
C SER A 261 -1.44 -2.85 5.24
N THR A 262 -0.21 -3.23 4.89
CA THR A 262 0.82 -2.30 4.40
C THR A 262 0.72 -2.21 2.87
N ALA A 263 0.69 -1.00 2.32
CA ALA A 263 0.64 -0.80 0.87
C ALA A 263 1.96 -1.16 0.18
N GLY A 264 1.89 -1.63 -1.07
CA GLY A 264 3.10 -1.78 -1.89
C GLY A 264 3.86 -0.46 -2.07
N ALA A 265 3.15 0.63 -2.32
CA ALA A 265 3.77 1.95 -2.47
C ALA A 265 4.66 2.36 -1.29
N ALA A 266 4.34 1.89 -0.06
CA ALA A 266 5.13 2.11 1.14
C ALA A 266 6.59 1.66 1.03
N VAL A 267 6.90 0.66 0.19
CA VAL A 267 8.29 0.18 -0.02
C VAL A 267 9.19 1.30 -0.58
N ALA A 268 8.62 2.21 -1.37
CA ALA A 268 9.34 3.33 -1.94
C ALA A 268 9.63 4.43 -0.91
N VAL A 269 8.79 4.57 0.11
CA VAL A 269 8.78 5.73 1.00
C VAL A 269 10.08 5.93 1.77
N PRO A 270 10.73 4.91 2.37
CA PRO A 270 11.96 5.14 3.12
C PRO A 270 13.06 5.83 2.28
N GLN A 271 13.23 5.43 1.02
CA GLN A 271 14.22 6.03 0.12
C GLN A 271 13.85 7.46 -0.26
N ILE A 272 12.56 7.74 -0.47
CA ILE A 272 12.09 9.10 -0.76
C ILE A 272 12.36 10.01 0.44
N ILE A 273 12.00 9.55 1.64
CA ILE A 273 12.24 10.29 2.89
C ILE A 273 13.74 10.52 3.08
N ALA A 274 14.60 9.54 2.84
CA ALA A 274 16.05 9.73 2.90
C ALA A 274 16.60 10.74 1.88
N GLY A 275 16.00 10.82 0.69
CA GLY A 275 16.36 11.83 -0.31
C GLY A 275 15.96 13.26 0.09
N ILE A 276 14.97 13.40 0.96
CA ILE A 276 14.48 14.69 1.47
C ILE A 276 15.12 15.06 2.81
N GLU A 277 15.30 14.08 3.69
CA GLU A 277 15.82 14.19 5.05
C GLU A 277 17.01 13.22 5.20
N PRO A 278 18.25 13.70 4.94
CA PRO A 278 19.44 12.86 4.89
C PRO A 278 19.75 12.09 6.17
N ARG A 279 19.22 12.52 7.33
CA ARG A 279 19.36 11.78 8.59
C ARG A 279 18.82 10.34 8.49
N TYR A 280 17.83 10.12 7.62
CA TYR A 280 17.27 8.79 7.38
C TYR A 280 18.02 7.95 6.34
N ALA A 281 19.04 8.50 5.67
CA ALA A 281 19.76 7.81 4.59
C ALA A 281 20.37 6.48 5.03
N ALA A 282 20.93 6.41 6.24
CA ALA A 282 21.56 5.19 6.75
C ALA A 282 20.54 4.06 7.03
N VAL A 283 19.31 4.40 7.43
CA VAL A 283 18.27 3.42 7.79
C VAL A 283 17.36 3.05 6.62
N ALA A 284 17.28 3.89 5.59
CA ALA A 284 16.33 3.72 4.50
C ALA A 284 16.45 2.37 3.76
N PRO A 285 17.65 1.82 3.46
CA PRO A 285 17.74 0.52 2.80
C PRO A 285 17.11 -0.61 3.63
N ALA A 286 17.41 -0.65 4.93
CA ALA A 286 16.88 -1.66 5.83
C ALA A 286 15.38 -1.47 6.10
N ALA A 287 14.93 -0.22 6.23
CA ALA A 287 13.52 0.12 6.33
C ALA A 287 12.74 -0.32 5.08
N THR A 288 13.29 -0.09 3.87
CA THR A 288 12.69 -0.55 2.61
C THR A 288 12.52 -2.07 2.58
N ALA A 289 13.53 -2.83 3.00
CA ALA A 289 13.44 -4.29 3.06
C ALA A 289 12.36 -4.77 4.05
N LEU A 290 12.33 -4.20 5.26
CA LEU A 290 11.33 -4.53 6.28
C LEU A 290 9.91 -4.18 5.84
N VAL A 291 9.73 -3.03 5.18
CA VAL A 291 8.44 -2.63 4.61
C VAL A 291 8.02 -3.60 3.51
N ALA A 292 8.93 -4.02 2.62
CA ALA A 292 8.63 -5.00 1.59
C ALA A 292 8.15 -6.33 2.17
N THR A 293 8.78 -6.82 3.24
CA THR A 293 8.32 -8.02 3.94
C THR A 293 6.95 -7.81 4.60
N SER A 294 6.72 -6.66 5.24
CA SER A 294 5.41 -6.31 5.82
C SER A 294 4.30 -6.34 4.78
N VAL A 295 4.55 -5.83 3.57
CA VAL A 295 3.58 -5.88 2.46
C VAL A 295 3.21 -7.32 2.12
N VAL A 296 4.17 -8.23 2.04
CA VAL A 296 3.89 -9.65 1.72
C VAL A 296 3.05 -10.29 2.82
N VAL A 297 3.47 -10.14 4.08
CA VAL A 297 2.78 -10.73 5.23
C VAL A 297 1.36 -10.21 5.35
N THR A 298 1.18 -8.90 5.29
CA THR A 298 -0.14 -8.29 5.39
C THR A 298 -1.02 -8.61 4.18
N SER A 299 -0.48 -8.66 2.96
CA SER A 299 -1.25 -9.04 1.77
C SER A 299 -1.74 -10.50 1.80
N LEU A 300 -1.05 -11.38 2.52
CA LEU A 300 -1.48 -12.77 2.73
C LEU A 300 -2.53 -12.89 3.84
N LEU A 301 -2.33 -12.20 4.96
CA LEU A 301 -3.14 -12.38 6.16
C LEU A 301 -4.42 -11.53 6.15
N THR A 302 -4.37 -10.29 5.65
CA THR A 302 -5.53 -9.39 5.64
C THR A 302 -6.75 -10.00 4.94
N PRO A 303 -6.65 -10.66 3.77
CA PRO A 303 -7.79 -11.33 3.14
C PRO A 303 -8.41 -12.44 3.99
N ILE A 304 -7.56 -13.26 4.61
CA ILE A 304 -7.98 -14.39 5.45
C ILE A 304 -8.73 -13.87 6.66
N LEU A 305 -8.16 -12.87 7.35
CA LEU A 305 -8.75 -12.26 8.53
C LEU A 305 -10.05 -11.54 8.21
N THR A 306 -10.10 -10.82 7.07
CA THR A 306 -11.32 -10.14 6.60
C THR A 306 -12.43 -11.16 6.33
N ALA A 307 -12.12 -12.26 5.65
CA ALA A 307 -13.10 -13.31 5.36
C ALA A 307 -13.63 -13.99 6.63
N ILE A 308 -12.75 -14.28 7.61
CA ILE A 308 -13.15 -14.85 8.91
C ILE A 308 -14.07 -13.87 9.66
N TRP A 309 -13.70 -12.59 9.72
CA TRP A 309 -14.48 -11.56 10.39
C TRP A 309 -15.84 -11.35 9.72
N ALA A 310 -15.86 -11.24 8.38
CA ALA A 310 -17.08 -11.06 7.61
C ALA A 310 -18.11 -12.15 7.88
N ARG A 311 -17.66 -13.41 8.01
CA ARG A 311 -18.53 -14.57 8.35
C ARG A 311 -19.02 -14.55 9.79
N ARG A 312 -18.22 -14.09 10.75
CA ARG A 312 -18.58 -14.12 12.18
C ARG A 312 -19.37 -12.90 12.63
N TRP A 313 -18.96 -11.71 12.19
CA TRP A 313 -19.45 -10.42 12.70
C TRP A 313 -19.82 -9.42 11.60
N GLY A 314 -19.32 -9.58 10.38
CA GLY A 314 -19.63 -8.69 9.26
C GLY A 314 -20.90 -9.04 8.49
N VAL A 315 -20.97 -8.61 7.23
CA VAL A 315 -22.17 -8.71 6.37
C VAL A 315 -22.62 -10.15 6.09
N LEU A 316 -21.72 -11.13 6.23
CA LEU A 316 -22.04 -12.54 6.04
C LEU A 316 -22.52 -13.22 7.33
N SER A 317 -22.51 -12.52 8.48
CA SER A 317 -22.97 -13.07 9.75
C SER A 317 -24.49 -13.19 9.83
N ALA A 318 -24.98 -14.21 10.54
CA ALA A 318 -26.41 -14.44 10.73
C ALA A 318 -27.09 -13.25 11.43
N ASN A 319 -26.41 -12.61 12.37
CA ASN A 319 -26.94 -11.47 13.12
C ASN A 319 -27.11 -10.23 12.21
N TYR A 320 -26.14 -9.97 11.34
CA TYR A 320 -26.25 -8.87 10.38
C TYR A 320 -27.40 -9.09 9.40
N ARG A 321 -27.52 -10.29 8.83
CA ARG A 321 -28.61 -10.64 7.89
C ARG A 321 -30.00 -10.59 8.53
N ARG A 322 -30.13 -10.88 9.83
CA ARG A 322 -31.41 -10.76 10.57
C ARG A 322 -31.84 -9.31 10.80
N THR A 323 -30.87 -8.42 11.04
CA THR A 323 -31.12 -7.00 11.33
C THR A 323 -31.24 -6.15 10.07
N HIS A 324 -30.68 -6.62 8.96
CA HIS A 324 -30.74 -6.00 7.64
C HIS A 324 -31.28 -7.02 6.62
N PRO A 325 -32.55 -7.47 6.76
CA PRO A 325 -33.16 -8.36 5.78
C PRO A 325 -33.17 -7.64 4.42
N ALA A 326 -32.67 -8.32 3.39
CA ALA A 326 -32.44 -7.75 2.08
C ALA A 326 -33.69 -7.02 1.56
N SER A 327 -33.62 -5.69 1.43
CA SER A 327 -34.46 -4.98 0.49
C SER A 327 -34.01 -5.38 -0.91
N SER A 328 -34.69 -6.36 -1.51
CA SER A 328 -34.79 -6.61 -2.96
C SER A 328 -33.56 -6.34 -3.83
N ASP A 329 -32.38 -6.87 -3.48
CA ASP A 329 -31.32 -7.10 -4.45
C ASP A 329 -30.44 -8.29 -4.01
N PRO A 330 -30.35 -9.36 -4.82
CA PRO A 330 -29.66 -10.58 -4.42
C PRO A 330 -28.14 -10.37 -4.48
N LEU A 331 -27.48 -10.40 -3.33
CA LEU A 331 -26.06 -10.76 -3.29
C LEU A 331 -25.91 -12.19 -3.82
N PRO A 332 -24.90 -12.49 -4.64
CA PRO A 332 -24.74 -13.81 -5.23
C PRO A 332 -24.54 -14.84 -4.12
N ASP A 333 -25.41 -15.85 -4.13
CA ASP A 333 -25.37 -16.94 -3.17
C ASP A 333 -24.03 -17.67 -3.17
N ASN A 334 -23.66 -18.14 -1.99
CA ASN A 334 -22.44 -18.90 -1.66
C ASN A 334 -22.27 -20.21 -2.49
N GLU A 335 -23.23 -20.55 -3.36
CA GLU A 335 -23.18 -21.74 -4.22
C GLU A 335 -22.35 -21.57 -5.51
N THR A 336 -21.91 -20.35 -5.85
CA THR A 336 -21.12 -20.10 -7.07
C THR A 336 -19.62 -20.42 -6.94
N LEU A 337 -19.15 -20.88 -5.78
CA LEU A 337 -17.81 -21.44 -5.60
C LEU A 337 -17.73 -22.89 -6.13
N LYS A 338 -17.87 -23.09 -7.45
CA LYS A 338 -17.47 -24.34 -8.13
C LYS A 338 -16.22 -24.09 -8.98
N PRO A 339 -15.17 -24.93 -8.89
CA PRO A 339 -14.00 -24.81 -9.75
C PRO A 339 -14.29 -25.45 -11.12
N GLY A 340 -14.27 -24.67 -12.20
CA GLY A 340 -14.30 -25.25 -13.54
C GLY A 340 -14.67 -24.28 -14.65
N LEU A 341 -13.68 -23.58 -15.21
CA LEU A 341 -13.80 -23.06 -16.58
C LEU A 341 -13.78 -24.26 -17.55
N LYS A 342 -14.88 -24.52 -18.25
CA LYS A 342 -14.83 -25.15 -19.57
C LYS A 342 -14.84 -24.04 -20.63
N PRO A 343 -13.93 -24.04 -21.61
CA PRO A 343 -13.96 -23.08 -22.71
C PRO A 343 -15.00 -23.52 -23.73
N THR A 344 -16.01 -22.69 -23.98
CA THR A 344 -16.93 -22.83 -25.13
C THR A 344 -16.20 -22.38 -26.38
N LEU A 345 -15.84 -23.35 -27.22
CA LEU A 345 -15.39 -23.15 -28.59
C LEU A 345 -16.57 -22.65 -29.44
N HIS A 346 -16.46 -21.45 -29.98
CA HIS A 346 -17.35 -21.00 -31.06
C HIS A 346 -16.90 -21.64 -32.38
N HIS A 347 -17.77 -22.48 -32.97
CA HIS A 347 -17.69 -22.80 -34.39
C HIS A 347 -18.19 -21.61 -35.21
N PRO A 348 -17.54 -21.25 -36.34
CA PRO A 348 -18.12 -20.31 -37.30
C PRO A 348 -19.17 -21.05 -38.15
N ALA A 349 -20.33 -20.42 -38.31
CA ALA A 349 -21.34 -20.83 -39.29
C ALA A 349 -20.89 -20.39 -40.70
N LYS A 350 -21.40 -21.16 -41.66
CA LYS A 350 -21.10 -21.20 -43.10
C LYS A 350 -21.14 -19.84 -43.81
#